data_AF-A0A2G8B435-F1
#
_entry.id   AF-A0A2G8B435-F1
#
_cell.length_a   1.000
_cell.length_b   1.000
_cell.length_c   1.000
_cell.angle_alpha   90.00
_cell.angle_beta   90.00
_cell.angle_gamma   90.00
#
_symmetry.space_group_name_H-M   'P 1'
#
loop_
_entity.id
_entity.type
_entity.pdbx_description
1 polymer ?
#
loop_
_entity_poly.entity_id
_entity_poly.type
_entity_poly.pdbx_seq_one_letter_code
_entity_poly.pdbx_strand_id
1 'polypeptide(L)'
;MSVVAVAVFVVAYALIAYERFDKTLVALAGAAVVVTLPVIRSEDVFYSHDTGIDWDVIFLLLGMMIIVGVLRQTGVFEYVAIWSAKRAKGSPLRIMILLVVVTAFGSALLDNVTTVLLIAPVTLLVCDRLAINAAPFLMAEAFASNIGGTATLVGDPPNIIIASRAGLSFNDFLIHLAPAVVVVMLVAVAMLPALFPGAFAVDAGRVADVMSLEEGEAIRDRGLLVKCGVVLALVLTGFIAHSALHMEPSVVALLGAGILIVISGLERSEYLASVEWDTLLFFGGLFIMVGALVKTGVVNQLARSATSATGGNALLTTMLILAVSLIFSGIVNNVPYAATMTPIIAELIPSMVGTANPDVLWWALALGTGVGGNLTAVGASANVVILGIARRADNPISFWEFTRKGAVITVVSLALVAIYLWLRYFALS
;
A
#
# COMPACT_ATOMS: atom_id res chain seq x y z
N MET A 1 -15.71 29.61 6.16
CA MET A 1 -14.51 28.75 6.34
C MET A 1 -14.72 27.36 5.77
N SER A 2 -15.79 26.64 6.10
CA SER A 2 -16.04 25.28 5.56
C SER A 2 -16.09 25.21 4.03
N VAL A 3 -16.71 26.20 3.36
CA VAL A 3 -16.73 26.27 1.88
C VAL A 3 -15.31 26.38 1.29
N VAL A 4 -14.44 27.16 1.92
CA VAL A 4 -13.04 27.32 1.48
C VAL A 4 -12.28 26.02 1.67
N ALA A 5 -12.42 25.37 2.83
CA ALA A 5 -11.78 24.08 3.10
C ALA A 5 -12.20 23.01 2.08
N VAL A 6 -13.51 22.91 1.81
CA VAL A 6 -14.06 21.98 0.81
C VAL A 6 -13.58 22.32 -0.59
N ALA A 7 -13.61 23.58 -0.99
CA ALA A 7 -13.18 24.00 -2.33
C ALA A 7 -11.70 23.70 -2.56
N VAL A 8 -10.83 24.05 -1.60
CA VAL A 8 -9.39 23.76 -1.68
C VAL A 8 -9.15 22.26 -1.74
N PHE A 9 -9.81 21.50 -0.86
CA PHE A 9 -9.66 20.05 -0.83
C PHE A 9 -10.13 19.40 -2.15
N VAL A 10 -11.33 19.72 -2.64
CA VAL A 10 -11.88 19.15 -3.89
C VAL A 10 -11.02 19.51 -5.09
N VAL A 11 -10.53 20.76 -5.19
CA VAL A 11 -9.64 21.18 -6.28
C VAL A 11 -8.30 20.44 -6.19
N ALA A 12 -7.68 20.38 -5.01
CA ALA A 12 -6.44 19.66 -4.81
C ALA A 12 -6.60 18.17 -5.17
N TYR A 13 -7.67 17.54 -4.69
CA TYR A 13 -7.98 16.13 -4.96
C TYR A 13 -8.21 15.87 -6.46
N ALA A 14 -8.92 16.76 -7.15
CA ALA A 14 -9.12 16.67 -8.60
C ALA A 14 -7.82 16.84 -9.39
N LEU A 15 -6.93 17.74 -8.97
CA LEU A 15 -5.62 17.94 -9.60
C LEU A 15 -4.69 16.74 -9.38
N ILE A 16 -4.72 16.14 -8.17
CA ILE A 16 -3.99 14.89 -7.86
C ILE A 16 -4.53 13.76 -8.72
N ALA A 17 -5.85 13.57 -8.79
CA ALA A 17 -6.50 12.55 -9.62
C ALA A 17 -6.20 12.69 -11.11
N TYR A 18 -5.93 13.92 -11.58
CA TYR A 18 -5.62 14.19 -12.98
C TYR A 18 -4.19 13.77 -13.36
N GLU A 19 -3.33 13.46 -12.39
CA GLU A 19 -1.94 12.96 -12.53
C GLU A 19 -0.99 13.79 -13.45
N ARG A 20 -1.43 14.95 -13.94
CA ARG A 20 -0.57 15.87 -14.71
C ARG A 20 0.24 16.82 -13.85
N PHE A 21 -0.16 16.97 -12.60
CA PHE A 21 0.47 17.86 -11.64
C PHE A 21 1.20 17.02 -10.60
N ASP A 22 2.31 17.57 -10.10
CA ASP A 22 3.03 16.97 -8.99
C ASP A 22 2.15 16.95 -7.74
N LYS A 23 1.84 15.74 -7.24
CA LYS A 23 0.95 15.54 -6.10
C LYS A 23 1.44 16.26 -4.84
N THR A 24 2.75 16.33 -4.65
CA THR A 24 3.39 16.98 -3.50
C THR A 24 3.19 18.48 -3.56
N LEU A 25 3.44 19.09 -4.73
CA LEU A 25 3.18 20.51 -4.95
C LEU A 25 1.71 20.87 -4.73
N VAL A 26 0.78 20.07 -5.24
CA VAL A 26 -0.66 20.30 -5.06
C VAL A 26 -1.05 20.22 -3.58
N ALA A 27 -0.57 19.20 -2.85
CA ALA A 27 -0.86 19.03 -1.43
C ALA A 27 -0.29 20.17 -0.58
N LEU A 28 0.96 20.59 -0.83
CA LEU A 28 1.60 21.69 -0.12
C LEU A 28 0.96 23.04 -0.45
N ALA A 29 0.57 23.28 -1.71
CA ALA A 29 -0.14 24.49 -2.10
C ALA A 29 -1.52 24.57 -1.42
N GLY A 30 -2.27 23.46 -1.39
CA GLY A 30 -3.55 23.38 -0.69
C GLY A 30 -3.39 23.61 0.82
N ALA A 31 -2.38 23.00 1.44
CA ALA A 31 -2.03 23.23 2.84
C ALA A 31 -1.68 24.71 3.12
N ALA A 32 -0.88 25.33 2.27
CA ALA A 32 -0.53 26.75 2.39
C ALA A 32 -1.78 27.65 2.32
N VAL A 33 -2.73 27.35 1.42
CA VAL A 33 -3.98 28.13 1.30
C VAL A 33 -4.83 28.01 2.57
N VAL A 34 -5.04 26.80 3.12
CA VAL A 34 -5.89 26.64 4.32
C VAL A 34 -5.27 27.22 5.58
N VAL A 35 -3.94 27.24 5.69
CA VAL A 35 -3.21 27.87 6.82
C VAL A 35 -3.19 29.40 6.69
N THR A 36 -2.97 29.93 5.48
CA THR A 36 -2.93 31.39 5.25
C THR A 36 -4.30 32.06 5.31
N LEU A 37 -5.37 31.33 4.97
CA LEU A 37 -6.77 31.76 5.11
C LEU A 37 -7.37 31.41 6.49
N PRO A 38 -6.59 31.53 7.57
CA PRO A 38 -6.70 30.83 8.87
C PRO A 38 -7.90 29.87 9.05
N VAL A 39 -8.00 28.83 8.21
CA VAL A 39 -9.01 27.77 8.37
C VAL A 39 -8.58 26.82 9.49
N ILE A 40 -7.28 26.56 9.56
CA ILE A 40 -6.61 25.78 10.60
C ILE A 40 -5.38 26.56 11.09
N ARG A 41 -5.11 26.52 12.40
CA ARG A 41 -4.00 27.27 13.02
C ARG A 41 -2.77 26.38 13.18
N SER A 42 -1.59 26.98 13.37
CA SER A 42 -0.34 26.22 13.57
C SER A 42 -0.40 25.28 14.79
N GLU A 43 -1.13 25.67 15.83
CA GLU A 43 -1.38 24.81 16.99
C GLU A 43 -2.13 23.52 16.62
N ASP A 44 -3.18 23.65 15.81
CA ASP A 44 -3.96 22.54 15.28
C ASP A 44 -3.12 21.68 14.32
N VAL A 45 -2.25 22.30 13.51
CA VAL A 45 -1.43 21.60 12.50
C VAL A 45 -0.34 20.74 13.14
N PHE A 46 0.39 21.26 14.12
CA PHE A 46 1.61 20.62 14.62
C PHE A 46 1.41 19.81 15.91
N TYR A 47 0.39 20.13 16.71
CA TYR A 47 0.24 19.58 18.06
C TYR A 47 -1.09 18.87 18.33
N SER A 48 -2.05 18.92 17.41
CA SER A 48 -3.31 18.20 17.56
C SER A 48 -3.21 16.81 16.96
N HIS A 49 -3.51 15.77 17.73
CA HIS A 49 -3.65 14.40 17.22
C HIS A 49 -4.88 14.26 16.29
N ASP A 50 -5.93 15.06 16.49
CA ASP A 50 -7.17 14.94 15.72
C ASP A 50 -7.11 15.66 14.37
N THR A 51 -6.53 16.86 14.35
CA THR A 51 -6.56 17.76 13.18
C THR A 51 -5.19 18.03 12.59
N GLY A 52 -4.13 17.59 13.25
CA GLY A 52 -2.76 17.87 12.85
C GLY A 52 -2.16 16.83 11.92
N ILE A 53 -0.88 17.05 11.61
CA ILE A 53 -0.03 16.07 10.96
C ILE A 53 0.11 14.87 11.88
N ASP A 54 -0.16 13.69 11.33
CA ASP A 54 0.05 12.43 12.04
C ASP A 54 1.55 12.06 12.00
N TRP A 55 2.26 12.42 13.07
CA TRP A 55 3.70 12.20 13.17
C TRP A 55 4.07 10.72 13.23
N ASP A 56 3.18 9.88 13.78
CA ASP A 56 3.42 8.43 13.83
C ASP A 56 3.43 7.84 12.42
N VAL A 57 2.52 8.28 11.54
CA VAL A 57 2.53 7.90 10.12
C VAL A 57 3.83 8.37 9.45
N ILE A 58 4.20 9.64 9.62
CA ILE A 58 5.40 10.22 8.96
C ILE A 58 6.68 9.50 9.40
N PHE A 59 6.85 9.28 10.71
CA PHE A 59 8.06 8.67 11.25
C PHE A 59 8.11 7.16 11.03
N LEU A 60 6.96 6.47 11.01
CA LEU A 60 6.90 5.06 10.63
C LEU A 60 7.35 4.88 9.17
N LEU A 61 6.81 5.69 8.26
CA LEU A 61 7.21 5.68 6.85
C LEU A 61 8.69 5.99 6.68
N LEU A 62 9.19 7.04 7.34
CA LEU A 62 10.61 7.40 7.30
C LEU A 62 11.51 6.24 7.78
N GLY A 63 11.16 5.62 8.91
CA GLY A 63 11.90 4.48 9.45
C GLY A 63 11.93 3.30 8.48
N MET A 64 10.76 2.94 7.92
CA MET A 64 10.66 1.87 6.94
C MET A 64 11.42 2.17 5.65
N MET A 65 11.28 3.36 5.06
CA MET A 65 12.00 3.76 3.84
C MET A 65 13.53 3.68 4.02
N ILE A 66 14.06 4.05 5.20
CA ILE A 66 15.48 3.89 5.51
C ILE A 66 15.85 2.40 5.59
N ILE A 67 15.12 1.60 6.37
CA ILE A 67 15.37 0.16 6.52
C ILE A 67 15.41 -0.52 5.14
N VAL A 68 14.42 -0.23 4.29
CA VAL A 68 14.33 -0.83 2.95
C VAL A 68 15.43 -0.30 2.02
N GLY A 69 15.77 0.99 2.11
CA GLY A 69 16.89 1.58 1.40
C GLY A 69 18.22 0.86 1.65
N VAL A 70 18.51 0.57 2.92
CA VAL A 70 19.70 -0.21 3.32
C VAL A 70 19.58 -1.66 2.85
N LEU A 71 18.40 -2.29 3.00
CA LEU A 71 18.16 -3.67 2.56
C LEU A 71 18.34 -3.83 1.05
N ARG A 72 17.97 -2.83 0.25
CA ARG A 72 18.17 -2.84 -1.20
C ARG A 72 19.64 -2.97 -1.59
N GLN A 73 20.56 -2.37 -0.84
CA GLN A 73 21.99 -2.43 -1.14
C GLN A 73 22.57 -3.86 -1.03
N THR A 74 21.89 -4.76 -0.33
CA THR A 74 22.38 -6.14 -0.12
C THR A 74 22.20 -7.03 -1.35
N GLY A 75 21.33 -6.65 -2.30
CA GLY A 75 20.95 -7.49 -3.45
C GLY A 75 19.96 -8.61 -3.12
N VAL A 76 19.23 -8.52 -2.00
CA VAL A 76 18.32 -9.61 -1.56
C VAL A 76 17.18 -9.84 -2.54
N PHE A 77 16.66 -8.78 -3.17
CA PHE A 77 15.53 -8.88 -4.07
C PHE A 77 15.93 -9.54 -5.38
N GLU A 78 17.10 -9.18 -5.91
CA GLU A 78 17.75 -9.83 -7.04
C GLU A 78 17.97 -11.32 -6.76
N TYR A 79 18.48 -11.66 -5.57
CA TYR A 79 18.64 -13.06 -5.15
C TYR A 79 17.31 -13.82 -5.16
N VAL A 80 16.27 -13.31 -4.48
CA VAL A 80 14.98 -14.00 -4.36
C VAL A 80 14.30 -14.17 -5.72
N ALA A 81 14.42 -13.20 -6.62
CA ALA A 81 13.82 -13.30 -7.93
C ALA A 81 14.58 -14.26 -8.88
N ILE A 82 15.91 -14.30 -8.86
CA ILE A 82 16.68 -15.33 -9.60
C ILE A 82 16.38 -16.73 -9.05
N TRP A 83 16.31 -16.86 -7.72
CA TRP A 83 15.92 -18.10 -7.05
C TRP A 83 14.52 -18.56 -7.49
N SER A 84 13.58 -17.63 -7.59
CA SER A 84 12.22 -17.90 -8.09
C SER A 84 12.24 -18.40 -9.54
N ALA A 85 13.02 -17.76 -10.41
CA ALA A 85 13.15 -18.15 -11.81
C ALA A 85 13.74 -19.56 -12.00
N LYS A 86 14.80 -19.89 -11.24
CA LYS A 86 15.40 -21.24 -11.25
C LYS A 86 14.46 -22.30 -10.70
N ARG A 87 13.76 -22.01 -9.60
CA ARG A 87 12.81 -22.95 -8.99
C ARG A 87 11.65 -23.30 -9.92
N ALA A 88 11.25 -22.37 -10.78
CA ALA A 88 10.21 -22.55 -11.78
C ALA A 88 10.61 -23.46 -12.96
N LYS A 89 11.91 -23.80 -13.11
CA LYS A 89 12.45 -24.65 -14.18
C LYS A 89 12.04 -24.19 -15.58
N GLY A 90 12.02 -22.87 -15.80
CA GLY A 90 11.70 -22.25 -17.10
C GLY A 90 10.23 -22.24 -17.51
N SER A 91 9.30 -22.68 -16.66
CA SER A 91 7.86 -22.52 -16.95
C SER A 91 7.42 -21.07 -16.64
N PRO A 92 6.98 -20.28 -17.64
CA PRO A 92 6.64 -18.87 -17.43
C PRO A 92 5.52 -18.67 -16.42
N LEU A 93 4.52 -19.57 -16.42
CA LEU A 93 3.44 -19.54 -15.46
C LEU A 93 3.97 -19.74 -14.03
N ARG A 94 4.87 -20.70 -13.82
CA ARG A 94 5.45 -20.93 -12.48
C ARG A 94 6.33 -19.76 -12.05
N ILE A 95 7.07 -19.14 -12.97
CA ILE A 95 7.85 -17.93 -12.69
C ILE A 95 6.92 -16.81 -12.23
N MET A 96 5.86 -16.54 -13.00
CA MET A 96 4.88 -15.50 -12.67
C MET A 96 4.26 -15.75 -11.30
N ILE A 97 3.85 -16.99 -11.00
CA ILE A 97 3.25 -17.35 -9.70
C ILE A 97 4.26 -17.09 -8.57
N LEU A 98 5.51 -17.53 -8.72
CA LEU A 98 6.52 -17.33 -7.67
C LEU A 98 6.83 -15.84 -7.47
N LEU A 99 7.00 -15.07 -8.55
CA LEU A 99 7.22 -13.62 -8.47
C LEU A 99 6.02 -12.93 -7.82
N VAL A 100 4.78 -13.27 -8.19
CA VAL A 100 3.55 -12.75 -7.57
C VAL A 100 3.51 -13.05 -6.07
N VAL A 101 3.85 -14.27 -5.66
CA VAL A 101 3.86 -14.66 -4.24
C VAL A 101 4.95 -13.92 -3.47
N VAL A 102 6.15 -13.80 -4.05
CA VAL A 102 7.26 -13.01 -3.47
C VAL A 102 6.86 -11.54 -3.35
N THR A 103 6.23 -10.97 -4.38
CA THR A 103 5.74 -9.59 -4.39
C THR A 103 4.67 -9.36 -3.32
N ALA A 104 3.69 -10.26 -3.18
CA ALA A 104 2.68 -10.11 -2.15
C ALA A 104 3.29 -10.20 -0.74
N PHE A 105 4.23 -11.12 -0.52
CA PHE A 105 4.90 -11.28 0.76
C PHE A 105 5.84 -10.09 1.07
N GLY A 106 6.64 -9.64 0.10
CA GLY A 106 7.50 -8.47 0.22
C GLY A 106 6.69 -7.20 0.51
N SER A 107 5.57 -7.03 -0.18
CA SER A 107 4.66 -5.89 0.01
C SER A 107 4.07 -5.88 1.41
N ALA A 108 3.72 -7.04 1.97
CA ALA A 108 3.28 -7.14 3.36
C ALA A 108 4.36 -6.76 4.39
N LEU A 109 5.63 -6.61 4.01
CA LEU A 109 6.74 -6.31 4.92
C LEU A 109 7.40 -4.95 4.68
N LEU A 110 7.39 -4.43 3.45
CA LEU A 110 8.31 -3.38 2.99
C LEU A 110 7.62 -2.26 2.20
N ASP A 111 6.30 -2.15 2.27
CA ASP A 111 5.46 -1.32 1.41
C ASP A 111 5.38 -1.75 -0.07
N ASN A 112 4.26 -1.41 -0.71
CA ASN A 112 3.92 -1.81 -2.08
C ASN A 112 4.78 -1.15 -3.16
N VAL A 113 5.05 0.16 -3.06
CA VAL A 113 5.83 0.91 -4.04
C VAL A 113 7.26 0.42 -4.05
N THR A 114 7.84 0.27 -2.87
CA THR A 114 9.22 -0.17 -2.75
C THR A 114 9.37 -1.62 -3.23
N THR A 115 8.44 -2.50 -2.87
CA THR A 115 8.45 -3.89 -3.34
C THR A 115 8.42 -3.97 -4.88
N VAL A 116 7.55 -3.19 -5.51
CA VAL A 116 7.46 -3.11 -6.97
C VAL A 116 8.74 -2.57 -7.61
N LEU A 117 9.33 -1.50 -7.05
CA LEU A 117 10.58 -0.91 -7.55
C LEU A 117 11.74 -1.91 -7.55
N LEU A 118 11.70 -2.87 -6.63
CA LEU A 118 12.74 -3.86 -6.44
C LEU A 118 12.54 -5.11 -7.29
N ILE A 119 11.30 -5.60 -7.38
CA ILE A 119 11.01 -6.85 -8.10
C ILE A 119 10.92 -6.61 -9.61
N ALA A 120 10.31 -5.51 -10.04
CA ALA A 120 10.06 -5.25 -11.47
C ALA A 120 11.34 -5.25 -12.34
N PRO A 121 12.48 -4.65 -11.94
CA PRO A 121 13.73 -4.76 -12.70
C PRO A 121 14.22 -6.21 -12.87
N VAL A 122 14.00 -7.04 -11.85
CA VAL A 122 14.41 -8.45 -11.92
C VAL A 122 13.45 -9.25 -12.79
N THR A 123 12.15 -8.94 -12.72
CA THR A 123 11.14 -9.52 -13.60
C THR A 123 11.45 -9.21 -15.06
N LEU A 124 11.82 -7.97 -15.37
CA LEU A 124 12.31 -7.58 -16.69
C LEU A 124 13.51 -8.42 -17.12
N LEU A 125 14.53 -8.54 -16.26
CA LEU A 125 15.72 -9.35 -16.56
C LEU A 125 15.36 -10.82 -16.86
N VAL A 126 14.47 -11.43 -16.06
CA VAL A 126 14.03 -12.82 -16.27
C VAL A 126 13.22 -12.96 -17.56
N CYS A 127 12.31 -12.01 -17.84
CA CYS A 127 11.52 -11.99 -19.05
C CYS A 127 12.39 -11.80 -20.31
N ASP A 128 13.39 -10.92 -20.26
CA ASP A 128 14.33 -10.69 -21.35
C ASP A 128 15.16 -11.94 -21.67
N ARG A 129 15.62 -12.66 -20.63
CA ARG A 129 16.36 -13.93 -20.80
C ARG A 129 15.51 -15.04 -21.41
N LEU A 130 14.22 -15.09 -21.07
CA LEU A 130 13.26 -16.02 -21.69
C LEU A 130 12.75 -15.50 -23.04
N ALA A 131 13.05 -14.24 -23.38
CA ALA A 131 12.53 -13.50 -24.50
C ALA A 131 10.99 -13.60 -24.60
N ILE A 132 10.34 -13.31 -23.47
CA ILE A 132 8.89 -13.18 -23.32
C ILE A 132 8.52 -11.75 -22.97
N ASN A 133 7.28 -11.35 -23.30
CA ASN A 133 6.75 -10.05 -22.92
C ASN A 133 6.62 -9.95 -21.39
N ALA A 134 7.22 -8.92 -20.79
CA ALA A 134 7.20 -8.71 -19.35
C ALA A 134 5.91 -8.05 -18.85
N ALA A 135 5.14 -7.39 -19.73
CA ALA A 135 3.93 -6.66 -19.35
C ALA A 135 2.92 -7.48 -18.52
N PRO A 136 2.60 -8.75 -18.84
CA PRO A 136 1.76 -9.62 -18.01
C PRO A 136 2.28 -9.82 -16.58
N PHE A 137 3.58 -10.02 -16.43
CA PHE A 137 4.22 -10.28 -15.15
C PHE A 137 4.20 -9.03 -14.28
N LEU A 138 4.57 -7.89 -14.86
CA LEU A 138 4.55 -6.59 -14.19
C LEU A 138 3.14 -6.20 -13.74
N MET A 139 2.11 -6.44 -14.56
CA MET A 139 0.71 -6.24 -14.14
C MET A 139 0.33 -7.16 -12.98
N ALA A 140 0.67 -8.45 -13.06
CA ALA A 140 0.38 -9.41 -12.00
C ALA A 140 1.06 -9.02 -10.68
N GLU A 141 2.30 -8.53 -10.73
CA GLU A 141 3.04 -8.01 -9.58
C GLU A 141 2.41 -6.76 -8.99
N ALA A 142 1.96 -5.81 -9.83
CA ALA A 142 1.20 -4.65 -9.35
C ALA A 142 -0.01 -5.11 -8.53
N PHE A 143 -0.81 -6.04 -9.09
CA PHE A 143 -2.00 -6.55 -8.42
C PHE A 143 -1.68 -7.27 -7.11
N ALA A 144 -0.63 -8.09 -7.12
CA ALA A 144 -0.15 -8.83 -5.97
C ALA A 144 0.39 -7.92 -4.88
N SER A 145 1.08 -6.83 -5.24
CA SER A 145 1.64 -5.88 -4.28
C SER A 145 0.54 -5.17 -3.50
N ASN A 146 -0.53 -4.72 -4.16
CA ASN A 146 -1.64 -4.07 -3.49
C ASN A 146 -2.43 -5.04 -2.60
N ILE A 147 -2.73 -6.25 -3.10
CA ILE A 147 -3.43 -7.27 -2.31
C ILE A 147 -2.59 -7.69 -1.10
N GLY A 148 -1.30 -8.01 -1.31
CA GLY A 148 -0.38 -8.45 -0.26
C GLY A 148 -0.13 -7.37 0.79
N GLY A 149 0.09 -6.12 0.37
CA GLY A 149 0.32 -4.98 1.26
C GLY A 149 -0.88 -4.69 2.17
N THR A 150 -2.09 -5.10 1.77
CA THR A 150 -3.31 -5.00 2.58
C THR A 150 -3.26 -5.87 3.84
N ALA A 151 -2.42 -6.91 3.90
CA ALA A 151 -2.41 -7.87 5.01
C ALA A 151 -1.87 -7.31 6.34
N THR A 152 -1.02 -6.29 6.29
CA THR A 152 -0.26 -5.81 7.44
C THR A 152 -0.33 -4.30 7.57
N LEU A 153 -0.05 -3.81 8.78
CA LEU A 153 -0.04 -2.38 9.09
C LEU A 153 0.98 -1.61 8.23
N VAL A 154 2.16 -2.18 7.99
CA VAL A 154 3.26 -1.53 7.26
C VAL A 154 3.26 -1.75 5.75
N GLY A 155 2.37 -2.61 5.24
CA GLY A 155 2.42 -3.01 3.84
C GLY A 155 1.93 -1.96 2.84
N ASP A 156 1.24 -0.91 3.30
CA ASP A 156 0.77 0.19 2.46
C ASP A 156 0.54 1.44 3.36
N PRO A 157 0.89 2.67 2.92
CA PRO A 157 0.62 3.87 3.71
C PRO A 157 -0.85 4.08 4.19
N PRO A 158 -1.90 3.71 3.42
CA PRO A 158 -3.29 3.70 3.90
C PRO A 158 -3.48 2.93 5.20
N ASN A 159 -2.83 1.77 5.35
CA ASN A 159 -2.97 0.94 6.54
C ASN A 159 -2.35 1.60 7.75
N ILE A 160 -1.21 2.28 7.57
CA ILE A 160 -0.55 3.06 8.62
C ILE A 160 -1.46 4.21 9.08
N ILE A 161 -2.09 4.92 8.15
CA ILE A 161 -3.02 6.03 8.44
C ILE A 161 -4.24 5.54 9.22
N ILE A 162 -4.84 4.44 8.77
CA ILE A 162 -5.99 3.82 9.44
C ILE A 162 -5.59 3.37 10.84
N ALA A 163 -4.45 2.68 10.96
CA ALA A 163 -3.97 2.14 12.23
C ALA A 163 -3.70 3.23 13.26
N SER A 164 -2.99 4.29 12.88
CA SER A 164 -2.65 5.41 13.76
C SER A 164 -3.91 6.06 14.34
N ARG A 165 -4.91 6.34 13.50
CA ARG A 165 -6.16 6.97 13.95
C ARG A 165 -7.09 6.05 14.72
N ALA A 166 -7.10 4.76 14.39
CA ALA A 166 -7.94 3.77 15.05
C ALA A 166 -7.29 3.20 16.33
N GLY A 167 -5.99 3.47 16.57
CA GLY A 167 -5.22 2.83 17.64
C GLY A 167 -5.03 1.32 17.41
N LEU A 168 -5.01 0.87 16.16
CA LEU A 168 -4.90 -0.56 15.82
C LEU A 168 -3.45 -1.02 15.79
N SER A 169 -3.22 -2.22 16.33
CA SER A 169 -1.92 -2.87 16.35
C SER A 169 -1.56 -3.53 15.01
N PHE A 170 -0.27 -3.82 14.83
CA PHE A 170 0.19 -4.70 13.75
C PHE A 170 -0.50 -6.07 13.79
N ASN A 171 -0.73 -6.59 15.00
CA ASN A 171 -1.41 -7.87 15.20
C ASN A 171 -2.88 -7.82 14.80
N ASP A 172 -3.56 -6.69 15.00
CA ASP A 172 -4.96 -6.55 14.58
C ASP A 172 -5.06 -6.67 13.06
N PHE A 173 -4.17 -6.03 12.30
CA PHE A 173 -4.11 -6.21 10.85
C PHE A 173 -3.87 -7.67 10.45
N LEU A 174 -2.90 -8.34 11.06
CA LEU A 174 -2.64 -9.75 10.78
C LEU A 174 -3.82 -10.66 11.09
N ILE A 175 -4.46 -10.45 12.24
CA ILE A 175 -5.57 -11.29 12.70
C ILE A 175 -6.81 -11.03 11.85
N HIS A 176 -7.10 -9.78 11.51
CA HIS A 176 -8.36 -9.37 10.89
C HIS A 176 -8.31 -9.31 9.36
N LEU A 177 -7.16 -8.99 8.74
CA LEU A 177 -7.03 -8.83 7.28
C LEU A 177 -6.28 -9.98 6.60
N ALA A 178 -5.21 -10.51 7.19
CA ALA A 178 -4.38 -11.52 6.53
C ALA A 178 -5.15 -12.77 6.06
N PRO A 179 -6.15 -13.32 6.80
CA PRO A 179 -6.94 -14.46 6.32
C PRO A 179 -7.69 -14.14 5.03
N ALA A 180 -8.28 -12.94 4.93
CA ALA A 180 -8.96 -12.49 3.71
C ALA A 180 -7.96 -12.33 2.57
N VAL A 181 -6.82 -11.70 2.83
CA VAL A 181 -5.77 -11.48 1.84
C VAL A 181 -5.22 -12.79 1.29
N VAL A 182 -5.01 -13.80 2.14
CA VAL A 182 -4.57 -15.13 1.69
C VAL A 182 -5.58 -15.74 0.72
N VAL A 183 -6.88 -15.69 1.04
CA VAL A 183 -7.94 -16.20 0.16
C VAL A 183 -7.97 -15.43 -1.16
N VAL A 184 -7.91 -14.10 -1.11
CA VAL A 184 -7.88 -13.24 -2.30
C VAL A 184 -6.65 -13.53 -3.15
N MET A 185 -5.47 -13.69 -2.54
CA MET A 185 -4.23 -14.03 -3.25
C MET A 185 -4.31 -15.40 -3.93
N LEU A 186 -4.85 -16.42 -3.26
CA LEU A 186 -5.02 -17.75 -3.86
C LEU A 186 -5.92 -17.70 -5.09
N VAL A 187 -7.03 -16.97 -5.00
CA VAL A 187 -7.95 -16.79 -6.13
C VAL A 187 -7.31 -15.94 -7.23
N ALA A 188 -6.62 -14.86 -6.89
CA ALA A 188 -5.91 -14.02 -7.85
C ALA A 188 -4.84 -14.82 -8.63
N VAL A 189 -4.06 -15.65 -7.93
CA VAL A 189 -3.09 -16.57 -8.53
C VAL A 189 -3.77 -17.57 -9.47
N ALA A 190 -4.90 -18.16 -9.05
CA ALA A 190 -5.66 -19.08 -9.89
C ALA A 190 -6.26 -18.41 -11.14
N MET A 191 -6.54 -17.11 -11.10
CA MET A 191 -7.05 -16.34 -12.22
C MET A 191 -5.98 -15.94 -13.24
N LEU A 192 -4.69 -15.96 -12.89
CA LEU A 192 -3.62 -15.46 -13.77
C LEU A 192 -3.61 -16.14 -15.16
N PRO A 193 -3.78 -17.47 -15.31
CA PRO A 193 -3.84 -18.11 -16.62
C PRO A 193 -4.97 -17.57 -17.52
N ALA A 194 -6.11 -17.25 -16.92
CA ALA A 194 -7.28 -16.73 -17.63
C ALA A 194 -7.14 -15.23 -17.95
N LEU A 195 -6.47 -14.47 -17.09
CA LEU A 195 -6.24 -13.03 -17.27
C LEU A 195 -5.16 -12.72 -18.32
N PHE A 196 -4.19 -13.61 -18.48
CA PHE A 196 -3.05 -13.43 -19.38
C PHE A 196 -2.91 -14.59 -20.37
N PRO A 197 -3.93 -14.83 -21.23
CA PRO A 197 -3.85 -15.90 -22.21
C PRO A 197 -2.68 -15.65 -23.17
N GLY A 198 -1.89 -16.71 -23.43
CA GLY A 198 -0.75 -16.64 -24.36
C GLY A 198 0.56 -16.09 -23.76
N ALA A 199 0.54 -15.54 -22.54
CA ALA A 199 1.76 -15.06 -21.86
C ALA A 199 2.72 -16.19 -21.44
N PHE A 200 2.32 -17.46 -21.58
CA PHE A 200 3.05 -18.63 -21.06
C PHE A 200 3.71 -19.49 -22.14
N ALA A 201 3.70 -19.05 -23.40
CA ALA A 201 4.40 -19.74 -24.46
C ALA A 201 5.91 -19.39 -24.40
N VAL A 202 6.75 -20.40 -24.21
CA VAL A 202 8.22 -20.26 -24.25
C VAL A 202 8.82 -21.32 -25.15
N ASP A 203 9.85 -20.93 -25.89
CA ASP A 203 10.70 -21.84 -26.65
C ASP A 203 11.57 -22.67 -25.68
N ALA A 204 11.50 -24.00 -25.81
CA ALA A 204 12.22 -24.94 -24.95
C ALA A 204 13.75 -24.72 -24.95
N GLY A 205 14.31 -24.14 -26.03
CA GLY A 205 15.74 -23.82 -26.12
C GLY A 205 16.21 -22.70 -25.18
N ARG A 206 15.34 -21.75 -24.81
CA ARG A 206 15.68 -20.57 -24.00
C ARG A 206 15.60 -20.80 -22.49
N VAL A 207 15.02 -21.93 -22.08
CA VAL A 207 14.97 -22.33 -20.66
C VAL A 207 16.38 -22.57 -20.11
N ALA A 208 17.32 -23.01 -20.95
CA ALA A 208 18.71 -23.24 -20.55
C ALA A 208 19.44 -21.96 -20.10
N ASP A 209 19.13 -20.81 -20.70
CA ASP A 209 19.78 -19.51 -20.43
C ASP A 209 19.37 -18.88 -19.09
N VAL A 210 18.20 -19.24 -18.55
CA VAL A 210 17.80 -18.87 -17.18
C VAL A 210 18.43 -19.79 -16.15
N MET A 211 18.60 -21.07 -16.50
CA MET A 211 19.20 -22.06 -15.60
C MET A 211 20.70 -21.82 -15.37
N SER A 212 21.36 -21.04 -16.24
CA SER A 212 22.77 -20.65 -16.11
C SER A 212 23.01 -19.45 -15.18
N LEU A 213 21.98 -18.76 -14.68
CA LEU A 213 22.14 -17.65 -13.75
C LEU A 213 22.68 -18.13 -12.39
N GLU A 214 23.76 -17.54 -11.88
CA GLU A 214 24.27 -17.83 -10.54
C GLU A 214 23.60 -16.94 -9.47
N GLU A 215 22.63 -17.49 -8.74
CA GLU A 215 21.91 -16.79 -7.67
C GLU A 215 22.85 -16.17 -6.63
N GLY A 216 23.94 -16.88 -6.31
CA GLY A 216 24.90 -16.47 -5.28
C GLY A 216 25.67 -15.20 -5.61
N GLU A 217 25.77 -14.83 -6.89
CA GLU A 217 26.44 -13.61 -7.36
C GLU A 217 25.55 -12.37 -7.21
N ALA A 218 24.24 -12.54 -7.01
CA ALA A 218 23.30 -11.44 -6.82
C ALA A 218 23.42 -10.77 -5.44
N ILE A 219 23.85 -11.53 -4.43
CA ILE A 219 24.10 -10.97 -3.09
C ILE A 219 25.45 -10.24 -3.13
N ARG A 220 25.37 -8.91 -3.11
CA ARG A 220 26.56 -8.03 -3.16
C ARG A 220 27.30 -8.00 -1.82
N ASP A 221 26.55 -7.99 -0.72
CA ASP A 221 27.11 -7.96 0.64
C ASP A 221 26.33 -8.89 1.57
N ARG A 222 26.92 -10.04 1.88
CA ARG A 222 26.35 -11.04 2.80
C ARG A 222 26.36 -10.56 4.26
N GLY A 223 27.35 -9.76 4.66
CA GLY A 223 27.44 -9.23 6.02
C GLY A 223 26.34 -8.23 6.28
N LEU A 224 26.12 -7.31 5.34
CA LEU A 224 25.02 -6.36 5.37
C LEU A 224 23.66 -7.08 5.30
N LEU A 225 23.52 -8.10 4.46
CA LEU A 225 22.29 -8.92 4.39
C LEU A 225 21.90 -9.50 5.74
N VAL A 226 22.85 -10.11 6.46
CA VAL A 226 22.58 -10.70 7.78
C VAL A 226 22.21 -9.60 8.78
N LYS A 227 22.92 -8.46 8.79
CA LYS A 227 22.59 -7.31 9.64
C LYS A 227 21.17 -6.80 9.37
N CYS A 228 20.80 -6.60 8.11
CA CYS A 228 19.46 -6.18 7.70
C CYS A 228 18.40 -7.20 8.08
N GLY A 229 18.65 -8.49 7.86
CA GLY A 229 17.73 -9.57 8.24
C GLY A 229 17.50 -9.63 9.74
N VAL A 230 18.55 -9.50 10.55
CA VAL A 230 18.45 -9.45 12.02
C VAL A 230 17.66 -8.23 12.47
N VAL A 231 17.96 -7.04 11.96
CA VAL A 231 17.23 -5.82 12.36
C VAL A 231 15.78 -5.87 11.89
N LEU A 232 15.49 -6.35 10.68
CA LEU A 232 14.12 -6.52 10.20
C LEU A 232 13.35 -7.51 11.09
N ALA A 233 13.97 -8.63 11.49
CA ALA A 233 13.35 -9.56 12.43
C ALA A 233 13.08 -8.91 13.80
N LEU A 234 13.99 -8.08 14.31
CA LEU A 234 13.79 -7.31 15.54
C LEU A 234 12.66 -6.29 15.40
N VAL A 235 12.58 -5.57 14.27
CA VAL A 235 11.52 -4.60 13.98
C VAL A 235 10.17 -5.29 13.89
N LEU A 236 10.06 -6.41 13.17
CA LEU A 236 8.84 -7.21 13.09
C LEU A 236 8.42 -7.76 14.45
N THR A 237 9.39 -8.24 15.25
CA THR A 237 9.13 -8.66 16.63
C THR A 237 8.66 -7.48 17.48
N GLY A 238 9.27 -6.31 17.31
CA GLY A 238 8.86 -5.07 17.96
C GLY A 238 7.44 -4.65 17.59
N PHE A 239 7.06 -4.74 16.32
CA PHE A 239 5.68 -4.50 15.87
C PHE A 239 4.70 -5.50 16.47
N ILE A 240 5.05 -6.77 16.61
CA ILE A 240 4.18 -7.77 17.24
C ILE A 240 4.07 -7.51 18.75
N ALA A 241 5.15 -7.08 19.39
CA ALA A 241 5.24 -6.85 20.83
C ALA A 241 4.90 -5.42 21.27
N HIS A 242 4.55 -4.51 20.34
CA HIS A 242 4.47 -3.08 20.61
C HIS A 242 3.45 -2.72 21.71
N SER A 243 2.34 -3.46 21.77
CA SER A 243 1.30 -3.31 22.80
C SER A 243 1.80 -3.71 24.20
N ALA A 244 2.67 -4.72 24.29
CA ALA A 244 3.32 -5.11 25.55
C ALA A 244 4.44 -4.12 25.94
N LEU A 245 5.15 -3.59 24.95
CA LEU A 245 6.25 -2.64 25.13
C LEU A 245 5.78 -1.20 25.38
N HIS A 246 4.49 -0.91 25.18
CA HIS A 246 3.92 0.45 25.24
C HIS A 246 4.69 1.43 24.34
N MET A 247 5.07 0.96 23.16
CA MET A 247 5.80 1.74 22.16
C MET A 247 4.97 1.85 20.88
N GLU A 248 4.95 3.05 20.30
CA GLU A 248 4.34 3.24 18.99
C GLU A 248 5.15 2.51 17.89
N PRO A 249 4.49 1.94 16.87
CA PRO A 249 5.18 1.34 15.73
C PRO A 249 6.19 2.29 15.07
N SER A 250 5.88 3.59 15.03
CA SER A 250 6.78 4.64 14.51
C SER A 250 8.15 4.63 15.22
N VAL A 251 8.16 4.50 16.54
CA VAL A 251 9.38 4.45 17.36
C VAL A 251 10.16 3.16 17.10
N VAL A 252 9.48 2.02 16.98
CA VAL A 252 10.12 0.73 16.65
C VAL A 252 10.84 0.82 15.32
N ALA A 253 10.20 1.39 14.30
CA ALA A 253 10.78 1.56 12.98
C ALA A 253 11.97 2.55 12.98
N LEU A 254 11.85 3.68 13.69
CA LEU A 254 12.96 4.64 13.81
C LEU A 254 14.17 4.05 14.54
N LEU A 255 13.96 3.26 15.60
CA LEU A 255 15.04 2.56 16.29
C LEU A 255 15.70 1.53 15.37
N GLY A 256 14.92 0.75 14.62
CA GLY A 256 15.43 -0.18 13.63
C GLY A 256 16.27 0.52 12.55
N ALA A 257 15.75 1.61 11.99
CA ALA A 257 16.45 2.44 11.03
C ALA A 257 17.77 3.01 11.60
N GLY A 258 17.73 3.54 12.82
CA GLY A 258 18.90 4.08 13.51
C GLY A 258 19.97 3.02 13.77
N ILE A 259 19.58 1.84 14.23
CA ILE A 259 20.48 0.69 14.41
C ILE A 259 21.11 0.33 13.05
N LEU A 260 20.31 0.24 11.98
CA LEU A 260 20.84 -0.10 10.65
C LEU A 260 21.82 0.93 10.13
N ILE A 261 21.54 2.23 10.28
CA ILE A 261 22.48 3.29 9.89
C ILE A 261 23.83 3.10 10.60
N VAL A 262 23.82 2.81 11.90
CA VAL A 262 25.05 2.63 12.69
C VAL A 262 25.84 1.38 12.27
N ILE A 263 25.15 0.26 12.05
CA ILE A 263 25.84 -1.02 11.79
C ILE A 263 26.12 -1.28 10.30
N SER A 264 25.43 -0.59 9.40
CA SER A 264 25.56 -0.78 7.94
C SER A 264 26.86 -0.23 7.39
N GLY A 265 27.38 0.86 7.99
CA GLY A 265 28.57 1.54 7.49
C GLY A 265 28.36 2.27 6.16
N LEU A 266 27.11 2.46 5.73
CA LEU A 266 26.77 3.18 4.50
C LEU A 266 26.95 4.69 4.68
N GLU A 267 27.26 5.37 3.59
CA GLU A 267 27.36 6.82 3.59
C GLU A 267 25.98 7.47 3.77
N ARG A 268 25.98 8.69 4.34
CA ARG A 268 24.76 9.49 4.53
C ARG A 268 23.97 9.70 3.24
N SER A 269 24.67 9.86 2.12
CA SER A 269 24.09 10.01 0.79
C SER A 269 23.23 8.81 0.39
N GLU A 270 23.60 7.59 0.79
CA GLU A 270 22.95 6.37 0.35
C GLU A 270 21.60 6.16 1.03
N TYR A 271 21.55 6.22 2.36
CA TYR A 271 20.30 5.99 3.10
C TYR A 271 19.37 7.20 3.11
N LEU A 272 19.87 8.43 2.86
CA LEU A 272 18.97 9.60 2.71
C LEU A 272 18.41 9.71 1.30
N ALA A 273 19.12 9.22 0.28
CA ALA A 273 18.61 9.19 -1.09
C ALA A 273 17.53 8.11 -1.30
N SER A 274 17.47 7.10 -0.44
CA SER A 274 16.39 6.10 -0.47
C SER A 274 15.08 6.58 0.13
N VAL A 275 15.09 7.70 0.86
CA VAL A 275 13.86 8.27 1.45
C VAL A 275 13.08 9.00 0.37
N GLU A 276 11.80 8.64 0.23
CA GLU A 276 10.86 9.33 -0.66
C GLU A 276 10.35 10.62 0.01
N TRP A 277 11.17 11.66 0.01
CA TRP A 277 10.83 12.96 0.61
C TRP A 277 9.53 13.55 0.04
N ASP A 278 9.28 13.35 -1.25
CA ASP A 278 8.03 13.77 -1.90
C ASP A 278 6.81 13.11 -1.25
N THR A 279 6.90 11.83 -0.92
CA THR A 279 5.82 11.08 -0.26
C THR A 279 5.58 11.60 1.18
N LEU A 280 6.64 11.89 1.94
CA LEU A 280 6.50 12.46 3.29
C LEU A 280 5.91 13.88 3.28
N LEU A 281 6.38 14.74 2.37
CA LEU A 281 5.86 16.11 2.20
C LEU A 281 4.41 16.11 1.71
N PHE A 282 4.07 15.19 0.81
CA PHE A 282 2.71 14.98 0.35
C PHE A 282 1.78 14.64 1.51
N PHE A 283 2.16 13.70 2.40
CA PHE A 283 1.35 13.37 3.57
C PHE A 283 1.22 14.52 4.56
N GLY A 284 2.30 15.26 4.80
CA GLY A 284 2.24 16.47 5.63
C GLY A 284 1.21 17.48 5.10
N GLY A 285 1.27 17.80 3.81
CA GLY A 285 0.30 18.71 3.17
C GLY A 285 -1.13 18.18 3.18
N LEU A 286 -1.29 16.88 2.89
CA LEU A 286 -2.59 16.21 2.88
C LEU A 286 -3.23 16.19 4.27
N PHE A 287 -2.49 15.87 5.33
CA PHE A 287 -3.02 15.89 6.70
C PHE A 287 -3.46 17.28 7.13
N ILE A 288 -2.75 18.34 6.72
CA ILE A 288 -3.20 19.73 6.97
C ILE A 288 -4.54 20.01 6.29
N MET A 289 -4.69 19.60 5.03
CA MET A 289 -5.96 19.80 4.29
C MET A 289 -7.11 19.00 4.89
N VAL A 290 -6.88 17.73 5.24
CA VAL A 290 -7.87 16.87 5.92
C VAL A 290 -8.22 17.43 7.29
N GLY A 291 -7.22 17.88 8.06
CA GLY A 291 -7.39 18.54 9.34
C GLY A 291 -8.29 19.78 9.26
N ALA A 292 -8.16 20.57 8.19
CA ALA A 292 -9.04 21.70 7.92
C ALA A 292 -10.50 21.26 7.67
N LEU A 293 -10.74 20.11 7.02
CA LEU A 293 -12.08 19.55 6.86
C LEU A 293 -12.68 19.07 8.19
N VAL A 294 -11.87 18.44 9.03
CA VAL A 294 -12.27 18.01 10.39
C VAL A 294 -12.65 19.23 11.21
N LYS A 295 -11.76 20.24 11.28
CA LYS A 295 -11.98 21.47 12.06
C LYS A 295 -13.23 22.25 11.63
N THR A 296 -13.56 22.21 10.34
CA THR A 296 -14.73 22.91 9.79
C THR A 296 -16.05 22.14 9.92
N GLY A 297 -16.02 20.93 10.50
CA GLY A 297 -17.20 20.08 10.76
C GLY A 297 -17.76 19.37 9.52
N VAL A 298 -17.05 19.43 8.38
CA VAL A 298 -17.48 18.79 7.13
C VAL A 298 -17.50 17.27 7.29
N VAL A 299 -16.48 16.72 7.93
CA VAL A 299 -16.37 15.28 8.23
C VAL A 299 -17.60 14.79 9.00
N ASN A 300 -18.04 15.53 10.02
CA ASN A 300 -19.19 15.17 10.85
C ASN A 300 -20.52 15.27 10.07
N GLN A 301 -20.59 16.10 9.03
CA GLN A 301 -21.76 16.15 8.14
C GLN A 301 -21.79 14.94 7.20
N LEU A 302 -20.64 14.53 6.67
CA LEU A 302 -20.51 13.34 5.83
C LEU A 302 -20.83 12.07 6.62
N ALA A 303 -20.30 11.93 7.84
CA ALA A 303 -20.62 10.82 8.74
C ALA A 303 -22.12 10.72 8.99
N ARG A 304 -22.79 11.81 9.39
CA ARG A 304 -24.25 11.84 9.59
C ARG A 304 -25.04 11.46 8.34
N SER A 305 -24.60 11.92 7.17
CA SER A 305 -25.22 11.57 5.90
C SER A 305 -25.13 10.06 5.63
N ALA A 306 -23.97 9.46 5.86
CA ALA A 306 -23.78 8.01 5.72
C ALA A 306 -24.62 7.20 6.73
N THR A 307 -24.73 7.64 7.99
CA THR A 307 -25.62 7.01 8.98
C THR A 307 -27.09 7.08 8.55
N SER A 308 -27.54 8.24 8.04
CA SER A 308 -28.91 8.42 7.58
C SER A 308 -29.26 7.52 6.37
N ALA A 309 -28.31 7.36 5.43
CA ALA A 309 -28.49 6.53 4.23
C ALA A 309 -28.57 5.03 4.54
N THR A 310 -27.96 4.59 5.64
CA THR A 310 -27.88 3.18 6.05
C THR A 310 -28.86 2.83 7.16
N GLY A 311 -29.60 3.81 7.68
CA GLY A 311 -30.50 3.64 8.82
C GLY A 311 -29.79 3.20 10.10
N GLY A 312 -28.47 3.43 10.21
CA GLY A 312 -27.64 2.95 11.32
C GLY A 312 -27.36 1.43 11.32
N ASN A 313 -27.68 0.71 10.24
CA ASN A 313 -27.42 -0.73 10.16
C ASN A 313 -25.93 -1.00 9.87
N ALA A 314 -25.21 -1.61 10.82
CA ALA A 314 -23.78 -1.89 10.68
C ALA A 314 -23.41 -2.69 9.44
N LEU A 315 -24.19 -3.70 9.06
CA LEU A 315 -23.88 -4.49 7.85
C LEU A 315 -23.97 -3.61 6.60
N LEU A 316 -25.04 -2.84 6.46
CA LEU A 316 -25.22 -1.93 5.32
C LEU A 316 -24.13 -0.86 5.28
N THR A 317 -23.77 -0.28 6.42
CA THR A 317 -22.69 0.73 6.49
C THR A 317 -21.33 0.14 6.16
N THR A 318 -21.04 -1.07 6.64
CA THR A 318 -19.80 -1.80 6.32
C THR A 318 -19.70 -2.07 4.82
N MET A 319 -20.76 -2.59 4.21
CA MET A 319 -20.79 -2.90 2.78
C MET A 319 -20.75 -1.63 1.93
N LEU A 320 -21.40 -0.55 2.38
CA LEU A 320 -21.32 0.76 1.73
C LEU A 320 -19.89 1.30 1.77
N ILE A 321 -19.23 1.30 2.92
CA ILE A 321 -17.85 1.76 3.06
C ILE A 321 -16.93 0.91 2.19
N LEU A 322 -17.07 -0.41 2.20
CA LEU A 322 -16.27 -1.31 1.37
C LEU A 322 -16.42 -0.97 -0.13
N ALA A 323 -17.66 -0.84 -0.62
CA ALA A 323 -17.93 -0.56 -2.02
C ALA A 323 -17.46 0.83 -2.45
N VAL A 324 -17.72 1.86 -1.64
CA VAL A 324 -17.25 3.23 -1.90
C VAL A 324 -15.73 3.29 -1.86
N SER A 325 -15.11 2.61 -0.90
CA SER A 325 -13.64 2.54 -0.77
C SER A 325 -12.98 1.96 -1.99
N LEU A 326 -13.54 0.86 -2.50
CA LEU A 326 -13.03 0.23 -3.70
C LEU A 326 -13.07 1.17 -4.92
N ILE A 327 -14.20 1.84 -5.13
CA ILE A 327 -14.39 2.69 -6.32
C ILE A 327 -13.50 3.93 -6.23
N PHE A 328 -13.52 4.64 -5.10
CA PHE A 328 -12.79 5.90 -4.98
C PHE A 328 -11.27 5.70 -4.86
N SER A 329 -10.82 4.70 -4.09
CA SER A 329 -9.41 4.31 -4.04
C SER A 329 -8.90 3.98 -5.44
N GLY A 330 -9.70 3.22 -6.20
CA GLY A 330 -9.38 2.82 -7.55
C GLY A 330 -9.27 3.95 -8.58
N ILE A 331 -9.79 5.15 -8.31
CA ILE A 331 -9.78 6.27 -9.27
C ILE A 331 -8.76 7.35 -8.89
N VAL A 332 -8.52 7.59 -7.59
CA VAL A 332 -7.83 8.81 -7.14
C VAL A 332 -6.51 8.55 -6.41
N ASN A 333 -6.09 7.28 -6.31
CA ASN A 333 -4.98 6.81 -5.48
C ASN A 333 -5.47 6.46 -4.05
N ASN A 334 -5.08 5.27 -3.61
CA ASN A 334 -5.43 4.67 -2.33
C ASN A 334 -5.07 5.54 -1.11
N VAL A 335 -3.98 6.30 -1.15
CA VAL A 335 -3.52 7.03 0.03
C VAL A 335 -4.30 8.31 0.36
N PRO A 336 -4.46 9.27 -0.55
CA PRO A 336 -5.30 10.44 -0.28
C PRO A 336 -6.76 10.06 0.02
N TYR A 337 -7.25 8.97 -0.55
CA TYR A 337 -8.56 8.43 -0.19
C TYR A 337 -8.63 7.98 1.28
N ALA A 338 -7.69 7.14 1.73
CA ALA A 338 -7.67 6.64 3.11
C ALA A 338 -7.53 7.76 4.14
N ALA A 339 -6.67 8.75 3.89
CA ALA A 339 -6.50 9.91 4.77
C ALA A 339 -7.80 10.69 4.98
N THR A 340 -8.65 10.75 3.95
CA THR A 340 -9.91 11.50 3.98
C THR A 340 -11.02 10.71 4.65
N MET A 341 -11.08 9.40 4.40
CA MET A 341 -12.10 8.53 4.97
C MET A 341 -11.85 8.18 6.42
N THR A 342 -10.59 8.11 6.85
CA THR A 342 -10.23 7.70 8.21
C THR A 342 -10.92 8.55 9.27
N PRO A 343 -10.91 9.91 9.22
CA PRO A 343 -11.70 10.73 10.13
C PRO A 343 -13.22 10.51 10.02
N ILE A 344 -13.73 10.22 8.82
CA ILE A 344 -15.17 9.94 8.63
C ILE A 344 -15.56 8.64 9.32
N ILE A 345 -14.73 7.60 9.25
CA ILE A 345 -14.95 6.33 9.94
C ILE A 345 -14.87 6.52 11.47
N ALA A 346 -13.90 7.31 11.95
CA ALA A 346 -13.79 7.63 13.38
C ALA A 346 -15.05 8.29 13.94
N GLU A 347 -15.70 9.18 13.17
CA GLU A 347 -16.97 9.83 13.54
C GLU A 347 -18.20 8.90 13.39
N LEU A 348 -18.13 7.92 12.49
CA LEU A 348 -19.20 6.96 12.27
C LEU A 348 -19.31 5.94 13.39
N ILE A 349 -18.17 5.38 13.85
CA ILE A 349 -18.13 4.28 14.82
C ILE A 349 -18.95 4.57 16.10
N PRO A 350 -18.81 5.74 16.77
CA PRO A 350 -19.60 6.07 17.96
C PRO A 350 -21.11 6.13 17.69
N SER A 351 -21.51 6.41 16.44
CA SER A 351 -22.91 6.49 16.03
C SER A 351 -23.55 5.12 15.78
N MET A 352 -22.76 4.03 15.80
CA MET A 352 -23.20 2.65 15.54
C MET A 352 -23.53 1.89 16.83
N VAL A 353 -24.25 2.56 17.74
CA VAL A 353 -24.59 2.06 19.08
C VAL A 353 -25.40 0.75 18.97
N GLY A 354 -25.00 -0.28 19.71
CA GLY A 354 -25.68 -1.58 19.78
C GLY A 354 -25.19 -2.65 18.80
N THR A 355 -24.10 -2.37 18.07
CA THR A 355 -23.48 -3.32 17.14
C THR A 355 -22.33 -4.06 17.84
N ALA A 356 -22.22 -5.38 17.62
CA ALA A 356 -21.27 -6.22 18.35
C ALA A 356 -19.80 -5.89 18.01
N ASN A 357 -19.54 -5.41 16.79
CA ASN A 357 -18.19 -5.16 16.27
C ASN A 357 -18.15 -3.87 15.41
N PRO A 358 -18.21 -2.67 15.99
CA PRO A 358 -18.19 -1.43 15.22
C PRO A 358 -16.85 -1.20 14.49
N ASP A 359 -15.76 -1.79 14.99
CA ASP A 359 -14.43 -1.72 14.36
C ASP A 359 -14.35 -2.40 12.99
N VAL A 360 -15.38 -3.13 12.58
CA VAL A 360 -15.49 -3.70 11.23
C VAL A 360 -15.41 -2.64 10.13
N LEU A 361 -15.79 -1.39 10.43
CA LEU A 361 -15.69 -0.27 9.50
C LEU A 361 -14.23 0.05 9.14
N TRP A 362 -13.29 -0.12 10.07
CA TRP A 362 -11.86 0.02 9.79
C TRP A 362 -11.37 -1.04 8.82
N TRP A 363 -11.80 -2.29 9.01
CA TRP A 363 -11.44 -3.39 8.13
C TRP A 363 -12.07 -3.27 6.74
N ALA A 364 -13.30 -2.75 6.65
CA ALA A 364 -13.93 -2.43 5.38
C ALA A 364 -13.19 -1.33 4.62
N LEU A 365 -12.74 -0.28 5.31
CA LEU A 365 -11.94 0.78 4.71
C LEU A 365 -10.58 0.25 4.24
N ALA A 366 -9.86 -0.51 5.08
CA ALA A 366 -8.55 -1.06 4.76
C ALA A 366 -8.62 -2.04 3.57
N LEU A 367 -9.52 -3.03 3.61
CA LEU A 367 -9.71 -4.00 2.53
C LEU A 367 -10.18 -3.31 1.26
N GLY A 368 -11.18 -2.42 1.35
CA GLY A 368 -11.72 -1.71 0.19
C GLY A 368 -10.69 -0.81 -0.48
N THR A 369 -9.88 -0.12 0.32
CA THR A 369 -8.79 0.73 -0.17
C THR A 369 -7.70 -0.11 -0.84
N GLY A 370 -7.23 -1.15 -0.16
CA GLY A 370 -6.13 -2.01 -0.62
C GLY A 370 -6.46 -2.79 -1.90
N VAL A 371 -7.61 -3.49 -1.93
CA VAL A 371 -8.03 -4.21 -3.16
C VAL A 371 -8.53 -3.25 -4.24
N GLY A 372 -9.10 -2.10 -3.85
CA GLY A 372 -9.56 -1.07 -4.77
C GLY A 372 -8.45 -0.42 -5.58
N GLY A 373 -7.22 -0.38 -5.05
CA GLY A 373 -6.05 0.10 -5.76
C GLY A 373 -5.78 -0.63 -7.08
N ASN A 374 -6.30 -1.85 -7.26
CA ASN A 374 -6.17 -2.62 -8.50
C ASN A 374 -7.17 -2.25 -9.59
N LEU A 375 -8.19 -1.42 -9.30
CA LEU A 375 -9.29 -1.15 -10.22
C LEU A 375 -8.79 -0.50 -11.51
N THR A 376 -7.91 0.49 -11.39
CA THR A 376 -7.36 1.24 -12.53
C THR A 376 -5.84 1.37 -12.43
N ALA A 377 -5.23 1.74 -13.55
CA ALA A 377 -3.80 2.02 -13.65
C ALA A 377 -3.29 3.13 -12.72
N VAL A 378 -4.18 4.00 -12.22
CA VAL A 378 -3.88 5.15 -11.36
C VAL A 378 -4.39 4.97 -9.91
N GLY A 379 -5.05 3.84 -9.64
CA GLY A 379 -5.65 3.55 -8.33
C GLY A 379 -4.63 3.36 -7.20
N ALA A 380 -3.38 3.06 -7.52
CA ALA A 380 -2.30 2.94 -6.53
C ALA A 380 -0.99 3.47 -7.11
N SER A 381 -0.14 4.03 -6.24
CA SER A 381 1.19 4.52 -6.63
C SER A 381 2.06 3.41 -7.23
N ALA A 382 1.95 2.19 -6.70
CA ALA A 382 2.67 1.02 -7.21
C ALA A 382 2.31 0.70 -8.68
N ASN A 383 1.07 0.92 -9.09
CA ASN A 383 0.63 0.70 -10.48
C ASN A 383 1.32 1.69 -11.42
N VAL A 384 1.31 2.99 -11.07
CA VAL A 384 1.95 4.05 -11.87
C VAL A 384 3.45 3.79 -12.01
N VAL A 385 4.10 3.34 -10.93
CA VAL A 385 5.52 2.96 -10.95
C VAL A 385 5.76 1.78 -11.90
N ILE A 386 4.96 0.71 -11.81
CA ILE A 386 5.04 -0.43 -12.74
C ILE A 386 4.90 0.04 -14.19
N LEU A 387 3.90 0.86 -14.51
CA LEU A 387 3.67 1.36 -15.86
C LEU A 387 4.85 2.19 -16.36
N GLY A 388 5.45 3.00 -15.48
CA GLY A 388 6.65 3.76 -15.76
C GLY A 388 7.87 2.88 -16.04
N ILE A 389 8.08 1.83 -15.25
CA ILE A 389 9.16 0.84 -15.44
C ILE A 389 8.95 0.10 -16.78
N ALA A 390 7.74 -0.40 -17.02
CA ALA A 390 7.38 -1.14 -18.22
C ALA A 390 7.60 -0.29 -19.50
N ARG A 391 7.21 0.99 -19.47
CA ARG A 391 7.44 1.93 -20.57
C ARG A 391 8.94 2.19 -20.82
N ARG A 392 9.76 2.31 -19.77
CA ARG A 392 11.22 2.50 -19.91
C ARG A 392 11.93 1.27 -20.46
N ALA A 393 11.38 0.08 -20.23
CA ALA A 393 11.91 -1.20 -20.69
C ALA A 393 11.29 -1.69 -22.02
N ASP A 394 10.73 -0.79 -22.83
CA ASP A 394 10.11 -1.09 -24.13
C ASP A 394 9.00 -2.17 -24.10
N ASN A 395 8.36 -2.34 -22.94
CA ASN A 395 7.20 -3.21 -22.73
C ASN A 395 5.98 -2.37 -22.28
N PRO A 396 5.53 -1.36 -23.07
CA PRO A 396 4.53 -0.40 -22.60
C PRO A 396 3.18 -1.07 -22.31
N ILE A 397 2.69 -0.88 -21.09
CA ILE A 397 1.33 -1.28 -20.69
C ILE A 397 0.39 -0.08 -20.87
N SER A 398 -0.70 -0.27 -21.61
CA SER A 398 -1.70 0.78 -21.77
C SER A 398 -2.61 0.89 -20.54
N PHE A 399 -3.12 2.10 -20.27
CA PHE A 399 -4.08 2.35 -19.19
C PHE A 399 -5.27 1.38 -19.25
N TRP A 400 -5.83 1.18 -20.44
CA TRP A 400 -7.00 0.34 -20.62
C TRP A 400 -6.71 -1.15 -20.52
N GLU A 401 -5.52 -1.58 -20.95
CA GLU A 401 -5.11 -2.96 -20.77
C GLU A 401 -4.98 -3.32 -19.29
N PHE A 402 -4.32 -2.46 -18.51
CA PHE A 402 -4.20 -2.63 -17.06
C PHE A 402 -5.58 -2.62 -16.41
N THR A 403 -6.37 -1.58 -16.67
CA THR A 403 -7.69 -1.36 -16.04
C THR A 403 -8.68 -2.48 -16.36
N ARG A 404 -8.68 -3.02 -17.58
CA ARG A 404 -9.56 -4.15 -17.93
C ARG A 404 -9.26 -5.40 -17.11
N LYS A 405 -7.99 -5.73 -16.91
CA LYS A 405 -7.55 -6.89 -16.12
C LYS A 405 -7.68 -6.63 -14.62
N GLY A 406 -7.33 -5.42 -14.19
CA GLY A 406 -7.44 -4.94 -12.82
C GLY A 406 -8.88 -4.90 -12.32
N ALA A 407 -9.82 -4.44 -13.14
CA ALA A 407 -11.24 -4.45 -12.80
C ALA A 407 -11.77 -5.87 -12.53
N VAL A 408 -11.34 -6.87 -13.30
CA VAL A 408 -11.73 -8.27 -13.08
C VAL A 408 -11.22 -8.79 -11.75
N ILE A 409 -9.93 -8.57 -11.44
CA ILE A 409 -9.35 -8.95 -10.13
C ILE A 409 -10.05 -8.21 -9.00
N THR A 410 -10.31 -6.92 -9.17
CA THR A 410 -10.89 -6.05 -8.14
C THR A 410 -12.31 -6.46 -7.80
N VAL A 411 -13.15 -6.79 -8.79
CA VAL A 411 -14.53 -7.26 -8.57
C VAL A 411 -14.55 -8.62 -7.87
N VAL A 412 -13.66 -9.54 -8.26
CA VAL A 412 -13.56 -10.84 -7.58
C VAL A 412 -13.06 -10.66 -6.15
N SER A 413 -12.04 -9.83 -5.95
CA SER A 413 -11.50 -9.49 -4.62
C SER A 413 -12.59 -8.88 -3.74
N LEU A 414 -13.38 -7.94 -4.26
CA LEU A 414 -14.52 -7.33 -3.58
C LEU A 414 -15.50 -8.37 -3.07
N ALA A 415 -15.91 -9.30 -3.95
CA ALA A 415 -16.86 -10.34 -3.56
C ALA A 415 -16.31 -11.21 -2.43
N LEU A 416 -15.03 -11.59 -2.51
CA LEU A 416 -14.38 -12.41 -1.48
C LEU A 416 -14.26 -11.65 -0.14
N VAL A 417 -13.82 -10.39 -0.16
CA VAL A 417 -13.69 -9.61 1.08
C VAL A 417 -15.04 -9.23 1.68
N ALA A 418 -16.07 -8.98 0.85
CA ALA A 418 -17.44 -8.75 1.31
C ALA A 418 -18.01 -10.00 2.00
N ILE A 419 -17.87 -11.18 1.38
CA ILE A 419 -18.28 -12.46 1.97
C ILE A 419 -17.52 -12.69 3.29
N TYR A 420 -16.21 -12.44 3.30
CA TYR A 420 -15.39 -12.60 4.48
C TYR A 420 -15.83 -11.69 5.64
N LEU A 421 -16.04 -10.39 5.38
CA LEU A 421 -16.49 -9.44 6.40
C LEU A 421 -17.87 -9.82 6.93
N TRP A 422 -18.79 -10.21 6.05
CA TRP A 422 -20.12 -10.69 6.43
C TRP A 422 -20.03 -11.94 7.32
N LEU A 423 -19.28 -12.96 6.89
CA LEU A 423 -19.13 -14.20 7.65
C LEU A 423 -18.52 -13.95 9.03
N ARG A 424 -17.40 -13.23 9.08
CA ARG A 424 -16.62 -13.06 10.31
C ARG A 424 -17.28 -12.17 11.36
N TYR A 425 -17.93 -11.08 10.95
CA TYR A 425 -18.41 -10.04 11.88
C TYR A 425 -19.93 -9.96 12.02
N PHE A 426 -20.69 -10.72 11.23
CA PHE A 426 -22.15 -10.68 11.27
C PHE A 426 -22.81 -12.06 11.30
N ALA A 427 -22.24 -13.08 10.65
CA ALA A 427 -22.83 -14.42 10.63
C ALA A 427 -22.31 -15.34 11.73
N LEU A 428 -21.02 -15.22 12.09
CA LEU A 428 -20.34 -16.07 13.09
C LEU A 428 -20.13 -15.38 14.44
N SER A 429 -20.56 -14.11 14.57
CA SER A 429 -20.31 -13.21 15.70
C SER A 429 -21.47 -13.14 16.68
#